data_AF-A0A482Y2F0-F1
#
_entry.id   AF-A0A482Y2F0-F1
#
_cell.length_a   1.000
_cell.length_b   1.000
_cell.length_c   1.000
_cell.angle_alpha   90.00
_cell.angle_beta   90.00
_cell.angle_gamma   90.00
#
_symmetry.space_group_name_H-M   'P 1'
#
loop_
_entity.id
_entity.type
_entity.pdbx_description
1 polymer ?
#
loop_
_entity_poly.entity_id
_entity_poly.type
_entity_poly.pdbx_seq_one_letter_code
_entity_poly.pdbx_strand_id
1 'polypeptide(L)'
;MLTTAIAGGVGTVAGCLDGPNETEGESESDVDAVSEKDRTLAAEMVETIDEDLSVTGWDLPGMFIPEYTDSRGVEADVPILGNAYADIVEQGFDRRAMPTAYEDDEIFFMVFLEPEWATAYLDGEWSESTYYTEIEDSAH
;
A
#
# COMPACT_ATOMS: atom_id res chain seq x y z
N MET A 1 -46.60 -22.10 -27.92
CA MET A 1 -47.40 -22.78 -26.88
C MET A 1 -46.72 -22.46 -25.56
N LEU A 2 -47.19 -21.43 -24.86
CA LEU A 2 -48.09 -21.52 -23.69
C LEU A 2 -47.49 -22.32 -22.52
N THR A 3 -46.89 -21.55 -21.60
CA THR A 3 -47.00 -21.60 -20.12
C THR A 3 -47.24 -22.94 -19.44
N THR A 4 -46.40 -23.29 -18.46
CA THR A 4 -46.88 -23.77 -17.15
C THR A 4 -45.86 -23.42 -16.07
N ALA A 5 -46.20 -22.43 -15.26
CA ALA A 5 -45.61 -22.22 -13.94
C ALA A 5 -46.23 -23.22 -12.98
N ILE A 6 -45.42 -23.84 -12.11
CA ILE A 6 -45.91 -24.62 -10.97
C ILE A 6 -45.52 -23.85 -9.72
N ALA A 7 -46.50 -23.14 -9.18
CA ALA A 7 -46.48 -22.60 -7.84
C ALA A 7 -47.15 -23.61 -6.88
N GLY A 8 -46.59 -23.72 -5.67
CA GLY A 8 -47.36 -24.11 -4.49
C GLY A 8 -46.89 -25.39 -3.80
N GLY A 9 -46.39 -25.24 -2.57
CA GLY A 9 -46.18 -26.35 -1.65
C GLY A 9 -45.50 -25.96 -0.35
N VAL A 10 -46.10 -25.05 0.42
CA VAL A 10 -45.72 -24.78 1.81
C VAL A 10 -45.96 -26.04 2.64
N GLY A 11 -44.89 -26.63 3.16
CA GLY A 11 -44.90 -27.77 4.07
C GLY A 11 -44.16 -27.41 5.35
N THR A 12 -44.92 -27.31 6.44
CA THR A 12 -44.56 -26.88 7.78
C THR A 12 -43.43 -27.68 8.43
N VAL A 13 -42.56 -26.92 9.09
CA VAL A 13 -41.51 -27.31 10.04
C VAL A 13 -42.04 -28.17 11.21
N ALA A 14 -41.30 -29.24 11.53
CA ALA A 14 -41.32 -29.87 12.85
C ALA A 14 -40.05 -30.72 13.09
N GLY A 15 -39.10 -30.13 13.82
CA GLY A 15 -38.30 -30.84 14.84
C GLY A 15 -37.07 -31.63 14.38
N CYS A 16 -35.92 -30.96 14.35
CA CYS A 16 -34.91 -31.18 15.39
C CYS A 16 -34.06 -29.92 15.54
N LEU A 17 -34.01 -29.45 16.78
CA LEU A 17 -33.20 -28.34 17.23
C LEU A 17 -31.71 -28.63 16.98
N ASP A 18 -31.12 -27.85 16.08
CA ASP A 18 -29.75 -27.34 16.23
C ASP A 18 -29.76 -25.96 15.56
N GLY A 19 -29.63 -24.90 16.34
CA GLY A 19 -29.62 -23.50 15.91
C GLY A 19 -28.69 -22.70 16.81
N PRO A 20 -28.12 -21.57 16.36
CA PRO A 20 -28.71 -20.59 15.43
C PRO A 20 -27.99 -20.56 14.07
N ASN A 21 -28.70 -20.40 12.94
CA ASN A 21 -29.11 -19.10 12.37
C ASN A 21 -27.96 -18.10 12.35
N GLU A 22 -27.27 -17.97 11.21
CA GLU A 22 -27.14 -16.70 10.45
C GLU A 22 -27.03 -17.03 8.96
N THR A 23 -28.11 -16.72 8.27
CA THR A 23 -28.12 -16.22 6.90
C THR A 23 -27.07 -15.12 6.76
N GLU A 24 -26.43 -15.01 5.59
CA GLU A 24 -25.64 -13.83 5.21
C GLU A 24 -24.44 -13.54 6.14
N GLY A 25 -23.32 -14.23 5.91
CA GLY A 25 -22.04 -13.52 5.94
C GLY A 25 -21.83 -13.04 4.52
N GLU A 26 -22.48 -11.94 4.12
CA GLU A 26 -21.82 -10.64 4.10
C GLU A 26 -20.45 -10.80 3.49
N SER A 27 -20.33 -10.33 2.24
CA SER A 27 -19.06 -9.83 1.73
C SER A 27 -18.41 -9.02 2.85
N GLU A 28 -17.50 -9.65 3.58
CA GLU A 28 -16.51 -8.93 4.38
C GLU A 28 -15.75 -8.15 3.32
N SER A 29 -16.26 -6.93 3.12
CA SER A 29 -15.79 -5.91 2.21
C SER A 29 -14.30 -6.12 1.98
N ASP A 30 -13.91 -6.32 0.72
CA ASP A 30 -12.53 -6.23 0.23
C ASP A 30 -11.92 -4.88 0.68
N VAL A 31 -11.56 -4.78 1.96
CA VAL A 31 -10.72 -3.72 2.50
C VAL A 31 -9.33 -4.05 1.98
N ASP A 32 -9.11 -3.63 0.74
CA ASP A 32 -7.81 -3.39 0.13
C ASP A 32 -6.80 -4.52 0.37
N ALA A 33 -7.18 -5.75 -0.01
CA ALA A 33 -6.27 -6.88 0.05
C ALA A 33 -5.03 -6.54 -0.80
N VAL A 34 -3.90 -6.34 -0.12
CA VAL A 34 -2.61 -6.02 -0.74
C VAL A 34 -2.33 -7.02 -1.85
N SER A 35 -2.20 -6.52 -3.07
CA SER A 35 -2.03 -7.39 -4.23
C SER A 35 -0.62 -8.02 -4.23
N GLU A 36 -0.47 -9.21 -4.83
CA GLU A 36 0.87 -9.82 -5.00
C GLU A 36 1.79 -8.93 -5.84
N LYS A 37 1.21 -8.16 -6.77
CA LYS A 37 1.92 -7.14 -7.55
C LYS A 37 2.49 -6.05 -6.64
N ASP A 38 1.68 -5.50 -5.73
CA ASP A 38 2.12 -4.43 -4.82
C ASP A 38 3.24 -4.93 -3.92
N ARG A 39 3.15 -6.17 -3.43
CA ARG A 39 4.23 -6.77 -2.62
C ARG A 39 5.52 -6.96 -3.41
N THR A 40 5.42 -7.34 -4.67
CA THR A 40 6.59 -7.51 -5.56
C THR A 40 7.27 -6.17 -5.80
N LEU A 41 6.49 -5.13 -6.11
CA LEU A 41 7.00 -3.79 -6.34
C LEU A 41 7.59 -3.16 -5.06
N ALA A 42 6.94 -3.33 -3.91
CA ALA A 42 7.49 -2.91 -2.63
C ALA A 42 8.83 -3.60 -2.33
N ALA A 43 8.94 -4.91 -2.58
CA ALA A 43 10.20 -5.63 -2.41
C ALA A 43 11.29 -5.11 -3.37
N GLU A 44 10.95 -4.80 -4.62
CA GLU A 44 11.89 -4.24 -5.60
C GLU A 44 12.44 -2.88 -5.15
N MET A 45 11.57 -1.99 -4.65
CA MET A 45 12.01 -0.73 -4.07
C MET A 45 12.92 -0.94 -2.85
N VAL A 46 12.60 -1.89 -1.97
CA VAL A 46 13.47 -2.24 -0.83
C VAL A 46 14.85 -2.69 -1.31
N GLU A 47 14.90 -3.61 -2.27
CA GLU A 47 16.17 -4.08 -2.84
C GLU A 47 16.99 -2.93 -3.46
N THR A 48 16.30 -1.96 -4.07
CA THR A 48 16.93 -0.78 -4.69
C THR A 48 17.55 0.16 -3.67
N ILE A 49 16.88 0.41 -2.54
CA ILE A 49 17.37 1.37 -1.53
C ILE A 49 18.27 0.73 -0.46
N ASP A 50 18.27 -0.60 -0.32
CA ASP A 50 19.04 -1.32 0.69
C ASP A 50 20.55 -1.05 0.59
N GLU A 51 21.09 -0.94 -0.62
CA GLU A 51 22.52 -0.74 -0.84
C GLU A 51 23.05 0.60 -0.27
N ASP A 52 22.19 1.62 -0.25
CA ASP A 52 22.53 2.97 0.20
C ASP A 52 22.04 3.29 1.62
N LEU A 53 20.91 2.71 2.04
CA LEU A 53 20.22 3.09 3.27
C LEU A 53 20.21 1.99 4.35
N SER A 54 20.64 0.77 4.01
CA SER A 54 20.60 -0.41 4.89
C SER A 54 19.18 -0.65 5.45
N VAL A 55 18.32 -1.25 4.64
CA VAL A 55 16.92 -1.52 5.02
C VAL A 55 16.88 -2.64 6.06
N THR A 56 16.26 -2.39 7.20
CA THR A 56 16.16 -3.34 8.31
C THR A 56 14.87 -4.15 8.25
N GLY A 57 13.83 -3.61 7.62
CA GLY A 57 12.53 -4.23 7.50
C GLY A 57 11.59 -3.41 6.61
N TRP A 58 10.43 -3.98 6.30
CA TRP A 58 9.34 -3.24 5.69
C TRP A 58 8.00 -3.90 5.93
N ASP A 59 6.97 -3.07 5.90
CA ASP A 59 5.58 -3.47 6.08
C ASP A 59 4.71 -2.87 4.96
N LEU A 60 3.59 -3.52 4.65
CA LEU A 60 2.61 -3.02 3.66
C LEU A 60 1.14 -3.10 4.15
N PRO A 61 0.78 -2.63 5.35
CA PRO A 61 -0.61 -2.60 5.83
C PRO A 61 -1.36 -1.40 5.25
N GLY A 62 -1.87 -1.53 4.02
CA GLY A 62 -2.59 -0.44 3.33
C GLY A 62 -1.69 0.71 2.84
N MET A 63 -0.54 0.95 3.48
CA MET A 63 0.54 1.82 3.04
C MET A 63 1.90 1.11 3.16
N PHE A 64 2.87 1.52 2.36
CA PHE A 64 4.21 0.94 2.36
C PHE A 64 5.12 1.63 3.37
N ILE A 65 5.80 0.88 4.23
CA ILE A 65 6.64 1.44 5.30
C ILE A 65 7.98 0.72 5.28
N PRO A 66 8.96 1.17 4.47
CA PRO A 66 10.33 0.70 4.57
C PRO A 66 11.05 1.36 5.75
N GLU A 67 11.80 0.57 6.52
CA GLU A 67 12.55 1.01 7.69
C GLU A 67 14.06 0.85 7.43
N TYR A 68 14.87 1.84 7.78
CA TYR A 68 16.30 1.82 7.45
C TYR A 68 17.16 2.60 8.46
N THR A 69 18.47 2.33 8.50
CA THR A 69 19.36 2.87 9.56
C THR A 69 20.58 3.66 9.08
N ASP A 70 20.98 3.56 7.81
CA ASP A 70 22.17 4.27 7.29
C ASP A 70 21.78 5.63 6.68
N SER A 71 20.89 6.35 7.38
CA SER A 71 20.42 7.66 6.94
C SER A 71 21.53 8.70 6.97
N ARG A 72 21.55 9.59 5.97
CA ARG A 72 22.43 10.77 5.92
C ARG A 72 21.66 12.08 6.08
N GLY A 73 20.40 11.99 6.54
CA GLY A 73 19.47 13.11 6.65
C GLY A 73 18.52 13.23 5.47
N VAL A 74 17.39 13.92 5.67
CA VAL A 74 16.29 14.05 4.70
C VAL A 74 16.78 14.44 3.30
N GLU A 75 17.52 15.55 3.17
CA GLU A 75 18.00 16.05 1.86
C GLU A 75 18.90 15.04 1.11
N ALA A 76 19.62 14.18 1.83
CA ALA A 76 20.50 13.19 1.23
C ALA A 76 19.75 11.90 0.84
N ASP A 77 18.71 11.54 1.60
CA ASP A 77 17.96 10.31 1.42
C ASP A 77 16.82 10.48 0.40
N VAL A 78 16.23 11.67 0.29
CA VAL A 78 15.10 11.93 -0.61
C VAL A 78 15.39 11.60 -2.07
N PRO A 79 16.57 11.93 -2.66
CA PRO A 79 16.86 11.50 -4.02
C PRO A 79 16.88 9.98 -4.20
N ILE A 80 17.28 9.22 -3.19
CA ILE A 80 17.29 7.74 -3.24
C ILE A 80 15.87 7.21 -3.15
N LEU A 81 15.14 7.65 -2.13
CA LEU A 81 13.76 7.24 -1.86
C LEU A 81 12.81 7.65 -2.99
N GLY A 82 12.92 8.89 -3.45
CA GLY A 82 12.05 9.46 -4.48
C GLY A 82 12.22 8.79 -5.83
N ASN A 83 13.46 8.48 -6.24
CA ASN A 83 13.73 7.76 -7.50
C ASN A 83 13.20 6.33 -7.45
N ALA A 84 13.58 5.56 -6.43
CA ALA A 84 13.14 4.16 -6.30
C ALA A 84 11.61 4.04 -6.21
N TYR A 85 10.95 5.01 -5.57
CA TYR A 85 9.49 5.06 -5.52
C TYR A 85 8.85 5.44 -6.86
N ALA A 86 9.41 6.42 -7.58
CA ALA A 86 8.93 6.76 -8.91
C ALA A 86 9.03 5.56 -9.88
N ASP A 87 10.11 4.77 -9.80
CA ASP A 87 10.30 3.57 -10.61
C ASP A 87 9.18 2.53 -10.39
N ILE A 88 8.75 2.30 -9.15
CA ILE A 88 7.66 1.36 -8.88
C ILE A 88 6.28 1.95 -9.21
N VAL A 89 6.10 3.27 -9.10
CA VAL A 89 4.87 3.96 -9.53
C VAL A 89 4.71 3.88 -11.04
N GLU A 90 5.79 4.03 -11.82
CA GLU A 90 5.77 3.83 -13.28
C GLU A 90 5.28 2.41 -13.66
N GLN A 91 5.62 1.42 -12.83
CA GLN A 91 5.17 0.03 -12.99
C GLN A 91 3.74 -0.21 -12.46
N GLY A 92 3.11 0.82 -11.92
CA GLY A 92 1.73 0.85 -11.45
C GLY A 92 1.58 0.39 -10.01
N PHE A 93 2.51 0.76 -9.14
CA PHE A 93 2.31 0.83 -7.69
C PHE A 93 1.49 2.10 -7.37
N ASP A 94 0.41 1.97 -6.60
CA ASP A 94 -0.56 3.05 -6.36
C ASP A 94 -0.79 3.35 -4.87
N ARG A 95 0.13 2.90 -4.00
CA ARG A 95 0.03 3.06 -2.55
C ARG A 95 1.03 4.07 -2.05
N ARG A 96 0.59 4.95 -1.15
CA ARG A 96 1.47 5.84 -0.39
C ARG A 96 2.55 5.04 0.37
N ALA A 97 3.76 5.59 0.41
CA ALA A 97 4.81 5.10 1.28
C ALA A 97 5.15 6.09 2.41
N MET A 98 5.63 5.57 3.53
CA MET A 98 6.22 6.31 4.64
C MET A 98 7.57 5.68 5.02
N PRO A 99 8.64 5.93 4.25
CA PRO A 99 9.98 5.56 4.65
C PRO A 99 10.32 6.15 6.02
N THR A 100 10.85 5.31 6.90
CA THR A 100 11.17 5.67 8.28
C THR A 100 12.63 5.39 8.56
N ALA A 101 13.39 6.45 8.83
CA ALA A 101 14.79 6.39 9.21
C ALA A 101 14.91 6.20 10.72
N TYR A 102 15.83 5.33 11.15
CA TYR A 102 16.14 5.09 12.56
C TYR A 102 17.58 5.45 12.90
N GLU A 103 17.80 6.06 14.06
CA GLU A 103 19.10 6.30 14.69
C GLU A 103 19.03 5.83 16.15
N ASP A 104 19.93 4.94 16.56
CA ASP A 104 19.96 4.37 17.93
C ASP A 104 18.62 3.77 18.42
N ASP A 105 17.91 3.04 17.54
CA ASP A 105 16.57 2.45 17.78
C ASP A 105 15.44 3.49 17.98
N GLU A 106 15.70 4.78 17.79
CA GLU A 106 14.71 5.85 17.78
C GLU A 106 14.43 6.29 16.34
N ILE A 107 13.20 6.75 16.07
CA ILE A 107 12.86 7.34 14.77
C ILE A 107 13.65 8.64 14.62
N PHE A 108 14.51 8.70 13.60
CA PHE A 108 15.28 9.89 13.26
C PHE A 108 14.43 10.88 12.45
N PHE A 109 13.75 10.38 11.42
CA PHE A 109 12.68 11.09 10.72
C PHE A 109 11.83 10.11 9.90
N MET A 110 10.68 10.58 9.44
CA MET A 110 9.87 9.93 8.40
C MET A 110 9.47 10.94 7.33
N VAL A 111 9.31 10.48 6.09
CA VAL A 111 8.79 11.28 4.97
C VAL A 111 7.60 10.58 4.32
N PHE A 112 6.82 11.29 3.53
CA PHE A 112 5.76 10.72 2.70
C PHE A 112 6.19 10.65 1.23
N LEU A 113 5.88 9.53 0.59
CA LEU A 113 5.97 9.38 -0.86
C LEU A 113 4.54 9.14 -1.39
N GLU A 114 4.02 10.11 -2.14
CA GLU A 114 2.66 10.04 -2.68
C GLU A 114 2.66 9.59 -4.14
N PRO A 115 1.76 8.65 -4.54
CA PRO A 115 1.64 8.26 -5.94
C PRO A 115 1.33 9.44 -6.87
N GLU A 116 0.56 10.43 -6.40
CA GLU A 116 0.21 11.63 -7.18
C GLU A 116 1.43 12.51 -7.48
N TRP A 117 2.38 12.63 -6.54
CA TRP A 117 3.61 13.41 -6.72
C TRP A 117 4.56 12.71 -7.70
N ALA A 118 4.74 11.41 -7.52
CA ALA A 118 5.54 10.60 -8.44
C ALA A 118 4.95 10.60 -9.85
N THR A 119 3.62 10.50 -9.99
CA THR A 119 2.93 10.58 -11.29
C THR A 119 3.16 11.94 -11.95
N ALA A 120 2.99 13.05 -11.22
CA ALA A 120 3.23 14.39 -11.75
C ALA A 120 4.70 14.59 -12.20
N TYR A 121 5.65 13.99 -11.48
CA TYR A 121 7.07 13.96 -11.87
C TYR A 121 7.28 13.14 -13.16
N LEU A 122 6.76 11.91 -13.22
CA LEU A 122 6.91 10.99 -14.37
C LEU A 122 6.26 11.56 -15.64
N ASP A 123 5.12 12.24 -15.51
CA ASP A 123 4.42 12.90 -16.63
C ASP A 123 5.11 14.21 -17.06
N GLY A 124 6.13 14.66 -16.32
CA GLY A 124 6.87 15.89 -16.58
C GLY A 124 6.11 17.17 -16.23
N GLU A 125 5.02 17.06 -15.46
CA GLU A 125 4.28 18.20 -14.90
C GLU A 125 5.07 18.88 -13.79
N TRP A 126 5.77 18.09 -12.97
CA TRP A 126 6.68 18.55 -11.94
C TRP A 126 8.13 18.35 -12.37
N SER A 127 8.99 19.32 -12.02
CA SER A 127 10.42 19.12 -12.13
C SER A 127 10.92 18.18 -11.04
N GLU A 128 12.06 17.52 -11.26
CA GLU A 128 12.73 16.70 -10.24
C GLU A 128 12.92 17.48 -8.94
N SER A 129 13.38 18.74 -9.02
CA SER A 129 13.54 19.59 -7.84
C SER A 129 12.23 19.84 -7.11
N THR A 130 11.12 20.01 -7.83
CA THR A 130 9.80 20.18 -7.19
C THR A 130 9.37 18.90 -6.49
N TYR A 131 9.55 17.76 -7.15
CA TYR A 131 9.22 16.45 -6.59
C TYR A 131 9.99 16.17 -5.30
N TYR A 132 11.31 16.37 -5.29
CA TYR A 132 12.12 16.19 -4.09
C TYR A 132 11.77 17.19 -2.99
N THR A 133 11.55 18.46 -3.31
CA THR A 133 11.15 19.46 -2.29
C THR A 133 9.83 19.08 -1.60
N GLU A 134 8.83 18.57 -2.32
CA GLU A 134 7.57 18.15 -1.69
C GLU A 134 7.77 16.94 -0.75
N ILE A 135 8.68 16.02 -1.10
CA ILE A 135 9.04 14.91 -0.20
C ILE A 135 9.79 15.44 1.03
N GLU A 136 10.77 16.33 0.85
CA GLU A 136 11.54 16.94 1.95
C GLU A 136 10.63 17.73 2.90
N ASP A 137 9.69 18.51 2.36
CA ASP A 137 8.73 19.31 3.13
C ASP A 137 7.72 18.45 3.91
N SER A 138 7.60 17.17 3.56
CA SER A 138 6.75 16.20 4.27
C SER A 138 7.42 15.58 5.51
N ALA A 139 8.69 15.91 5.79
CA ALA A 139 9.45 15.31 6.87
C ALA A 139 8.88 15.61 8.27
N HIS A 140 8.93 14.59 9.13
CA HIS A 140 8.46 14.62 10.53
C HIS A 140 9.45 13.98 11.50
#